data_AF-A0A076HBV0-F1
#
_entry.id   AF-A0A076HBV0-F1
#
_cell.length_a   1.000
_cell.length_b   1.000
_cell.length_c   1.000
_cell.angle_alpha   90.00
_cell.angle_beta   90.00
_cell.angle_gamma   90.00
#
_symmetry.space_group_name_H-M   'P 1'
#
loop_
_entity.id
_entity.type
_entity.pdbx_description
1 polymer ?
#
loop_
_entity_poly.entity_id
_entity_poly.type
_entity_poly.pdbx_seq_one_letter_code
_entity_poly.pdbx_strand_id
1 'polypeptide(L)'
;MPRKRRKLSKEMEAEMAAAKRKIELIMALIHDIRDDDIQGEYLEAFGQIRSAVVNLVAKYTTDGFCEETEGLLALYKGLIVEFEEEFEL
;
A
#
# COMPACT_ATOMS: atom_id res chain seq x y z
N MET A 1 4.09 29.29 -13.17
CA MET A 1 2.69 29.03 -12.76
C MET A 1 2.67 28.77 -11.25
N PRO A 2 1.87 29.48 -10.45
CA PRO A 2 1.73 29.15 -9.03
C PRO A 2 1.12 27.75 -8.94
N ARG A 3 1.83 26.79 -8.32
CA ARG A 3 1.25 25.46 -8.06
C ARG A 3 0.08 25.65 -7.10
N LYS A 4 -1.11 25.19 -7.50
CA LYS A 4 -2.30 25.16 -6.63
C LYS A 4 -1.92 24.43 -5.34
N ARG A 5 -2.20 25.00 -4.17
CA ARG A 5 -1.89 24.34 -2.89
C ARG A 5 -2.71 23.05 -2.81
N ARG A 6 -2.03 21.92 -2.64
CA ARG A 6 -2.68 20.60 -2.50
C ARG A 6 -3.53 20.55 -1.23
N LYS A 7 -4.65 19.81 -1.29
CA LYS A 7 -5.51 19.56 -0.12
C LYS A 7 -4.83 18.54 0.79
N LEU A 8 -4.78 18.82 2.09
CA LEU A 8 -4.22 17.91 3.09
C LEU A 8 -5.36 17.23 3.86
N SER A 9 -5.15 15.99 4.28
CA SER A 9 -6.02 15.21 5.17
C SER A 9 -5.16 14.44 6.16
N LYS A 10 -5.30 14.75 7.46
CA LYS A 10 -4.57 14.07 8.53
C LYS A 10 -4.95 12.58 8.62
N GLU A 11 -6.20 12.27 8.33
CA GLU A 11 -6.70 10.90 8.31
C GLU A 11 -6.02 10.09 7.19
N MET A 12 -5.99 10.63 5.97
CA MET A 12 -5.28 10.01 4.85
C MET A 12 -3.79 9.85 5.15
N GLU A 13 -3.15 10.85 5.76
CA GLU A 13 -1.73 10.77 6.15
C GLU A 13 -1.47 9.67 7.19
N ALA A 14 -2.37 9.49 8.16
CA ALA A 14 -2.29 8.42 9.15
C ALA A 14 -2.50 7.03 8.50
N GLU A 15 -3.48 6.90 7.62
CA GLU A 15 -3.75 5.68 6.85
C GLU A 15 -2.56 5.30 5.96
N MET A 16 -1.98 6.25 5.23
CA MET A 16 -0.75 5.99 4.45
C MET A 16 0.43 5.57 5.34
N ALA A 17 0.58 6.16 6.52
CA ALA A 17 1.65 5.79 7.45
C ALA A 17 1.46 4.35 7.98
N ALA A 18 0.23 3.99 8.32
CA ALA A 18 -0.13 2.63 8.73
C ALA A 18 0.11 1.63 7.58
N ALA A 19 -0.33 1.96 6.36
CA ALA A 19 -0.15 1.13 5.18
C ALA A 19 1.33 0.87 4.86
N LYS A 20 2.19 1.91 4.92
CA LYS A 20 3.63 1.76 4.76
C LYS A 20 4.24 0.81 5.78
N ARG A 21 3.89 0.99 7.06
CA ARG A 21 4.38 0.13 8.13
C ARG A 21 3.92 -1.32 7.96
N LYS A 22 2.66 -1.53 7.58
CA LYS A 22 2.12 -2.87 7.32
C LYS A 22 2.87 -3.55 6.16
N ILE A 23 3.13 -2.82 5.08
CA ILE A 23 3.93 -3.32 3.96
C ILE A 23 5.34 -3.71 4.40
N GLU A 24 6.02 -2.87 5.17
CA GLU A 24 7.36 -3.17 5.66
C GLU A 24 7.38 -4.45 6.51
N LEU A 25 6.37 -4.64 7.37
CA LEU A 25 6.23 -5.84 8.19
C LEU A 25 5.98 -7.09 7.35
N ILE A 26 5.02 -7.07 6.42
CA ILE A 26 4.73 -8.24 5.58
C ILE A 26 5.92 -8.56 4.67
N MET A 27 6.56 -7.56 4.06
CA MET A 27 7.77 -7.79 3.27
C MET A 27 8.87 -8.48 4.09
N ALA A 28 9.03 -8.10 5.37
CA ALA A 28 10.00 -8.76 6.24
C ALA A 28 9.62 -10.22 6.53
N LEU A 29 8.32 -10.51 6.72
CA LEU A 29 7.82 -11.89 6.90
C LEU A 29 8.05 -12.73 5.63
N ILE A 30 7.75 -12.19 4.45
CA ILE A 30 7.98 -12.88 3.18
C ILE A 30 9.47 -13.19 2.99
N HIS A 31 10.35 -12.23 3.29
CA HIS A 31 11.80 -12.45 3.20
C HIS A 31 12.34 -13.45 4.24
N ASP A 32 11.60 -13.75 5.30
CA ASP A 32 11.96 -14.76 6.31
C ASP A 32 11.56 -16.20 5.88
N ILE A 33 10.75 -16.33 4.82
CA ILE A 33 10.41 -17.62 4.21
C ILE A 33 11.69 -18.23 3.60
N ARG A 34 12.02 -19.46 4.02
CA ARG A 34 13.25 -20.17 3.60
C ARG A 34 13.12 -20.96 2.30
N ASP A 35 11.90 -21.25 1.90
CA ASP A 35 11.60 -21.96 0.66
C ASP A 35 11.44 -20.93 -0.45
N ASP A 36 12.38 -20.93 -1.41
CA ASP A 36 12.47 -19.90 -2.46
C ASP A 36 11.25 -19.92 -3.38
N ASP A 37 10.65 -21.09 -3.63
CA ASP A 37 9.47 -21.22 -4.48
C ASP A 37 8.25 -20.60 -3.78
N ILE A 38 8.05 -20.94 -2.50
CA ILE A 38 6.97 -20.36 -1.67
C ILE A 38 7.20 -18.84 -1.48
N GLN A 39 8.43 -18.42 -1.21
CA GLN A 39 8.76 -17.00 -1.09
C GLN A 39 8.41 -16.24 -2.39
N GLY A 40 8.72 -16.83 -3.54
CA GLY A 40 8.40 -16.28 -4.85
C GLY A 40 6.90 -16.02 -5.04
N GLU A 41 6.06 -17.01 -4.69
CA GLU A 41 4.60 -16.90 -4.78
C GLU A 41 4.06 -15.75 -3.91
N TYR A 42 4.54 -15.64 -2.67
CA TYR A 42 4.17 -14.55 -1.78
C TYR A 42 4.62 -13.19 -2.32
N LEU A 43 5.84 -13.08 -2.84
CA LEU A 43 6.35 -11.82 -3.41
C LEU A 43 5.55 -11.38 -4.63
N GLU A 44 5.16 -12.33 -5.49
CA GLU A 44 4.35 -12.06 -6.67
C GLU A 44 2.97 -11.55 -6.28
N ALA A 45 2.25 -12.28 -5.42
CA ALA A 45 0.93 -11.88 -4.92
C ALA A 45 0.97 -10.53 -4.19
N PHE A 46 2.02 -10.27 -3.40
CA PHE A 46 2.16 -9.04 -2.63
C PHE A 46 2.55 -7.81 -3.50
N GLY A 47 3.03 -8.02 -4.72
CA GLY A 47 3.51 -6.96 -5.60
C GLY A 47 2.44 -5.89 -5.90
N GLN A 48 1.18 -6.29 -6.06
CA GLN A 48 0.08 -5.37 -6.35
C GLN A 48 -0.26 -4.48 -5.15
N ILE A 49 -0.24 -5.03 -3.94
CA ILE A 49 -0.46 -4.30 -2.68
C ILE A 49 0.60 -3.21 -2.52
N ARG A 50 1.88 -3.58 -2.68
CA ARG A 50 2.99 -2.63 -2.60
C ARG A 50 2.82 -1.50 -3.62
N SER A 51 2.44 -1.84 -4.85
CA SER A 51 2.23 -0.88 -5.94
C SER A 51 1.09 0.10 -5.62
N ALA A 52 -0.01 -0.38 -5.05
CA ALA A 52 -1.14 0.47 -4.65
C ALA A 52 -0.72 1.55 -3.63
N VAL A 53 0.07 1.19 -2.61
CA VAL A 53 0.53 2.15 -1.60
C VAL A 53 1.59 3.12 -2.15
N VAL A 54 2.51 2.65 -3.00
CA VAL A 54 3.47 3.55 -3.68
C VAL A 54 2.72 4.58 -4.52
N ASN A 55 1.72 4.14 -5.29
CA ASN A 55 0.90 5.02 -6.10
C ASN A 55 0.07 5.99 -5.25
N LEU A 56 -0.53 5.52 -4.16
CA LEU A 56 -1.26 6.37 -3.20
C LEU A 56 -0.38 7.52 -2.69
N VAL A 57 0.83 7.20 -2.25
CA VAL A 57 1.77 8.17 -1.69
C VAL A 57 2.24 9.16 -2.75
N ALA A 58 2.56 8.68 -3.96
CA ALA A 58 2.97 9.53 -5.06
C ALA A 58 1.85 10.49 -5.50
N LYS A 59 0.62 9.97 -5.59
CA LYS A 59 -0.57 10.72 -5.97
C LYS A 59 -0.93 11.77 -4.92
N TYR A 60 -0.97 11.40 -3.64
CA TYR A 60 -1.20 12.33 -2.55
C TYR A 60 -0.10 13.40 -2.45
N THR A 61 1.15 13.04 -2.77
CA THR A 61 2.24 14.03 -2.80
C THR A 61 2.04 15.07 -3.90
N THR A 62 1.58 14.64 -5.07
CA THR A 62 1.39 15.52 -6.24
C THR A 62 0.12 16.34 -6.14
N ASP A 63 -1.01 15.68 -5.85
CA ASP A 63 -2.36 16.22 -5.99
C ASP A 63 -3.05 16.48 -4.64
N GLY A 64 -2.54 15.88 -3.57
CA GLY A 64 -3.17 15.94 -2.24
C GLY A 64 -4.37 15.01 -2.13
N PHE A 65 -5.24 15.30 -1.17
CA PHE A 65 -6.47 14.55 -0.96
C PHE A 65 -7.48 14.80 -2.09
N CYS A 66 -7.78 13.76 -2.86
CA CYS A 66 -8.78 13.73 -3.92
C CYS A 66 -9.36 12.31 -4.10
N GLU A 67 -10.38 12.18 -4.96
CA GLU A 67 -11.05 10.93 -5.29
C GLU A 67 -10.07 9.81 -5.71
N GLU A 68 -9.03 10.15 -6.48
CA GLU A 68 -8.02 9.17 -6.89
C GLU A 68 -7.20 8.64 -5.71
N THR A 69 -6.87 9.48 -4.72
CA THR A 69 -6.19 9.01 -3.50
C THR A 69 -7.12 8.19 -2.61
N GLU A 70 -8.42 8.51 -2.57
CA GLU A 70 -9.42 7.71 -1.86
C GLU A 70 -9.58 6.34 -2.52
N GLY A 71 -9.64 6.30 -3.85
CA GLY A 71 -9.69 5.05 -4.62
C GLY A 71 -8.44 4.19 -4.45
N LEU A 72 -7.25 4.78 -4.42
CA LEU A 72 -6.00 4.05 -4.19
C LEU A 72 -5.91 3.49 -2.76
N LEU A 73 -6.40 4.23 -1.76
CA LEU A 73 -6.49 3.73 -0.38
C LEU A 73 -7.49 2.57 -0.27
N ALA A 74 -8.67 2.70 -0.90
CA ALA A 74 -9.67 1.64 -0.94
C ALA A 74 -9.14 0.38 -1.64
N LEU A 75 -8.43 0.55 -2.76
CA LEU A 75 -7.77 -0.54 -3.48
C LEU A 75 -6.77 -1.27 -2.58
N TYR A 76 -5.87 -0.53 -1.91
CA TYR A 76 -4.94 -1.13 -0.95
C TYR A 76 -5.67 -1.91 0.15
N LYS A 77 -6.72 -1.33 0.74
CA LYS A 77 -7.49 -1.96 1.81
C LYS A 77 -8.19 -3.24 1.36
N GLY A 78 -8.67 -3.31 0.12
CA GLY A 78 -9.23 -4.54 -0.43
C GLY A 78 -8.15 -5.62 -0.63
N LEU A 79 -7.08 -5.27 -1.35
CA LEU A 79 -6.01 -6.21 -1.67
C LEU A 79 -5.31 -6.77 -0.43
N ILE A 80 -5.10 -5.95 0.60
CA ILE A 80 -4.42 -6.41 1.82
C ILE A 80 -5.27 -7.42 2.60
N VAL A 81 -6.59 -7.23 2.63
CA VAL A 81 -7.51 -8.17 3.29
C VAL A 81 -7.55 -9.48 2.51
N GLU A 82 -7.67 -9.43 1.19
CA GLU A 82 -7.65 -10.63 0.35
C GLU A 82 -6.35 -11.43 0.52
N PHE A 83 -5.21 -10.74 0.56
CA PHE A 83 -3.90 -11.39 0.79
C PHE A 83 -3.78 -11.98 2.19
N GLU A 84 -4.24 -11.29 3.23
CA GLU A 84 -4.25 -11.83 4.60
C GLU A 84 -5.13 -13.08 4.72
N GLU A 85 -6.28 -13.09 4.05
CA GLU A 85 -7.18 -14.25 3.99
C GLU A 85 -6.56 -15.43 3.20
N GLU A 86 -5.94 -15.18 2.05
CA GLU A 86 -5.35 -16.22 1.20
C GLU A 86 -4.11 -16.87 1.83
N PHE A 87 -3.31 -16.10 2.56
CA PHE A 87 -2.04 -16.54 3.13
C PHE A 87 -2.07 -16.74 4.66
N GLU A 88 -3.27 -16.72 5.27
CA GLU A 88 -3.50 -16.93 6.71
C GLU A 88 -2.70 -16.00 7.65
N LEU A 89 -2.64 -14.70 7.32
CA LEU A 89 -1.86 -13.66 8.03
C LEU A 89 -2.68 -12.71 8.91
#